data_AF-A0A8H4IUS7-F1
#
_entry.id   AF-A0A8H4IUS7-F1
#
_cell.length_a   1.000
_cell.length_b   1.000
_cell.length_c   1.000
_cell.angle_alpha   90.00
_cell.angle_beta   90.00
_cell.angle_gamma   90.00
#
_symmetry.space_group_name_H-M   'P 1'
#
loop_
_entity.id
_entity.type
_entity.pdbx_description
1 polymer ?
#
loop_
_entity_poly.entity_id
_entity_poly.type
_entity_poly.pdbx_seq_one_letter_code
_entity_poly.pdbx_strand_id
1 'polypeptide(L)'
;MVQLHLLALTIIGLSAPALGQVDFCAQNRNQPANEADTGFRFEPSSANRWIWYSRDKGTQIDIVEDCSVVQSTANSNRPITTICVATSQNYQCYDAPGASAETASCKLSECHNIANIWGWY
;
A
#
# COMPACT_ATOMS: atom_id res chain seq x y z
N MET A 1 -15.28 4.14 -68.32
CA MET A 1 -15.72 3.50 -67.06
C MET A 1 -14.48 3.16 -66.25
N VAL A 2 -14.36 3.65 -65.02
CA VAL A 2 -13.79 2.97 -63.83
C VAL A 2 -13.95 3.95 -62.66
N GLN A 3 -14.71 3.49 -61.67
CA GLN A 3 -15.10 4.17 -60.44
C GLN A 3 -14.26 3.57 -59.30
N LEU A 4 -13.58 4.39 -58.51
CA LEU A 4 -12.84 3.96 -57.30
C LEU A 4 -13.11 4.98 -56.18
N HIS A 5 -14.26 4.87 -55.52
CA HIS A 5 -14.42 4.32 -54.16
C HIS A 5 -13.54 5.01 -53.10
N LEU A 6 -14.11 6.06 -52.48
CA LEU A 6 -13.65 6.61 -51.20
C LEU A 6 -13.80 5.55 -50.11
N LEU A 7 -12.69 5.21 -49.46
CA LEU A 7 -12.70 4.50 -48.17
C LEU A 7 -12.29 5.52 -47.09
N ALA A 8 -13.31 6.08 -46.44
CA ALA A 8 -13.14 6.81 -45.20
C ALA A 8 -12.90 5.79 -44.07
N LEU A 9 -11.66 5.68 -43.59
CA LEU A 9 -11.37 5.00 -42.32
C LEU A 9 -11.72 5.96 -41.17
N THR A 10 -12.93 5.81 -40.62
CA THR A 10 -13.25 6.29 -39.27
C THR A 10 -12.54 5.40 -38.26
N ILE A 11 -11.39 5.85 -37.77
CA ILE A 11 -10.75 5.29 -36.57
C ILE A 11 -11.58 5.78 -35.38
N ILE A 12 -12.47 4.92 -34.89
CA ILE A 12 -13.07 5.10 -33.57
C ILE A 12 -11.95 4.79 -32.57
N GLY A 13 -11.18 5.81 -32.21
CA GLY A 13 -10.25 5.74 -31.10
C GLY A 13 -11.07 5.49 -29.84
N LEU A 14 -11.10 4.25 -29.37
CA LEU A 14 -11.57 3.91 -28.03
C LEU A 14 -10.69 4.67 -27.04
N SER A 15 -11.15 5.85 -26.61
CA SER A 15 -10.67 6.46 -25.38
C SER A 15 -11.16 5.56 -24.24
N ALA A 16 -10.37 4.53 -23.91
CA ALA A 16 -10.56 3.82 -22.66
C ALA A 16 -10.48 4.86 -21.54
N PRO A 17 -11.48 4.96 -20.65
CA PRO A 17 -11.34 5.82 -19.49
C PRO A 17 -10.11 5.34 -18.74
N ALA A 18 -9.20 6.28 -18.42
CA ALA A 18 -8.11 6.02 -17.50
C ALA A 18 -8.74 5.60 -16.17
N LEU A 19 -8.92 4.28 -15.99
CA LEU A 19 -9.29 3.70 -14.71
C LEU A 19 -8.23 4.16 -13.73
N GLY A 20 -8.64 4.91 -12.71
CA GLY A 20 -7.73 5.40 -11.67
C GLY A 20 -6.88 4.24 -11.18
N GLN A 21 -5.58 4.32 -11.44
CA GLN A 21 -4.64 3.27 -11.05
C GLN A 21 -4.60 3.26 -9.52
N VAL A 22 -5.13 2.19 -8.93
CA VAL A 22 -5.00 1.95 -7.49
C VAL A 22 -3.58 1.48 -7.23
N ASP A 23 -2.83 2.24 -6.44
CA ASP A 23 -1.46 1.92 -6.10
C ASP A 23 -1.42 0.95 -4.93
N PHE A 24 -1.33 -0.35 -5.22
CA PHE A 24 -1.25 -1.39 -4.20
C PHE A 24 0.17 -1.49 -3.64
N CYS A 25 0.28 -1.77 -2.35
CA CYS A 25 1.58 -1.99 -1.73
C CYS A 25 2.29 -3.16 -2.43
N ALA A 26 3.52 -2.93 -2.90
CA ALA A 26 4.30 -3.95 -3.58
C ALA A 26 4.54 -5.12 -2.62
N GLN A 27 4.19 -6.33 -3.05
CA GLN A 27 4.42 -7.52 -2.22
C GLN A 27 5.92 -7.78 -2.08
N ASN A 28 6.38 -7.82 -0.85
CA ASN A 28 7.74 -8.20 -0.54
C ASN A 28 7.81 -9.72 -0.37
N ARG A 29 8.28 -10.42 -1.41
CA ARG A 29 8.42 -11.89 -1.42
C ARG A 29 9.61 -12.38 -0.59
N ASN A 30 10.53 -11.48 -0.26
CA ASN A 30 11.62 -11.76 0.65
C ASN A 30 11.11 -11.50 2.06
N GLN A 31 10.29 -12.42 2.59
CA GLN A 31 9.92 -12.39 4.00
C GLN A 31 11.22 -12.28 4.82
N PRO A 32 11.33 -11.28 5.71
CA PRO A 32 12.54 -11.09 6.49
C PRO A 32 12.84 -12.38 7.28
N ALA A 33 14.02 -12.95 7.07
CA ALA A 33 14.43 -14.20 7.72
C ALA A 33 14.74 -14.03 9.22
N ASN A 34 14.82 -12.78 9.69
CA ASN A 34 15.18 -12.41 11.04
C ASN A 34 13.95 -11.90 11.81
N GLU A 35 14.08 -11.85 13.14
CA GLU A 35 13.09 -11.21 14.01
C GLU A 35 12.79 -9.78 13.53
N ALA A 36 11.56 -9.32 13.77
CA ALA A 36 11.15 -7.97 13.42
C ALA A 36 11.96 -6.92 14.17
N ASP A 37 12.40 -5.87 13.48
CA ASP A 37 13.09 -4.75 14.12
C ASP A 37 12.16 -3.98 15.07
N THR A 38 10.85 -4.01 14.80
CA THR A 38 9.83 -3.51 15.72
C THR A 38 8.48 -4.19 15.50
N GLY A 39 7.76 -4.41 16.59
CA GLY A 39 6.33 -4.71 16.56
C GLY A 39 5.52 -3.42 16.68
N PHE A 40 4.30 -3.44 16.16
CA PHE A 40 3.39 -2.31 16.31
C PHE A 40 2.44 -2.48 17.51
N ARG A 41 1.96 -1.36 18.05
CA ARG A 41 0.84 -1.29 19.01
C ARG A 41 -0.34 -0.64 18.30
N PHE A 42 -1.49 -1.28 18.42
CA PHE A 42 -2.74 -0.75 17.92
C PHE A 42 -3.27 0.35 18.86
N GLU A 43 -3.60 1.50 18.29
CA GLU A 43 -4.41 2.53 18.92
C GLU A 43 -5.69 2.72 18.09
N PRO A 44 -6.87 2.58 18.70
CA PRO A 44 -8.12 2.91 18.02
C PRO A 44 -8.17 4.42 17.77
N SER A 45 -8.30 4.84 16.52
CA SER A 45 -8.62 6.23 16.17
C SER A 45 -10.12 6.42 15.99
N SER A 46 -10.54 7.60 15.53
CA SER A 46 -11.91 7.81 15.04
C SER A 46 -12.33 6.70 14.07
N ALA A 47 -13.65 6.52 13.90
CA ALA A 47 -14.29 5.28 13.44
C ALA A 47 -13.72 4.58 12.17
N ASN A 48 -12.89 5.23 11.36
CA ASN A 48 -12.45 4.75 10.05
C ASN A 48 -10.92 4.80 9.86
N ARG A 49 -10.14 4.81 10.96
CA ARG A 49 -8.67 4.78 10.94
C ARG A 49 -8.11 3.87 12.03
N TRP A 50 -7.26 2.94 11.64
CA TRP A 50 -6.46 2.10 12.52
C TRP A 50 -5.05 2.65 12.58
N ILE A 51 -4.59 3.01 13.78
CA ILE A 51 -3.25 3.54 13.95
C ILE A 51 -2.37 2.48 14.60
N TRP A 52 -1.20 2.28 14.03
CA TRP A 52 -0.21 1.31 14.45
C TRP A 52 1.10 2.05 14.72
N TYR A 53 1.53 2.10 15.98
CA TYR A 53 2.80 2.76 16.34
C TYR A 53 3.88 1.73 16.62
N SER A 54 5.07 1.95 16.08
CA SER A 54 6.26 1.20 16.44
C SER A 54 6.49 1.32 17.95
N ARG A 55 6.68 0.17 18.60
CA ARG A 55 6.95 0.10 20.05
C ARG A 55 8.26 0.78 20.43
N ASP A 56 9.22 0.82 19.51
CA ASP A 56 10.62 1.01 19.85
C ASP A 56 11.25 2.25 19.19
N LYS A 57 10.65 2.79 18.11
CA LYS A 57 11.37 3.70 17.20
C LYS A 57 10.56 4.88 16.65
N GLY A 58 9.43 5.24 17.24
CA GLY A 58 8.73 6.51 16.91
C GLY A 58 8.18 6.62 15.49
N THR A 59 8.10 5.49 14.76
CA THR A 59 7.47 5.40 13.43
C THR A 59 6.00 5.01 13.59
N GLN A 60 5.13 5.59 12.79
CA GLN A 60 3.69 5.33 12.79
C GLN A 60 3.25 4.84 11.42
N ILE A 61 2.41 3.81 11.41
CA ILE A 61 1.69 3.30 10.25
C ILE A 61 0.20 3.53 10.49
N ASP A 62 -0.43 4.27 9.59
CA ASP A 62 -1.87 4.47 9.57
C ASP A 62 -2.48 3.59 8.50
N ILE A 63 -3.52 2.86 8.84
CA ILE A 63 -4.35 2.14 7.89
C ILE A 63 -5.75 2.71 7.99
N VAL A 64 -6.28 3.29 6.93
CA VAL A 64 -7.64 3.85 6.93
C VAL A 64 -8.65 2.83 6.39
N GLU A 65 -9.95 3.12 6.52
CA GLU A 65 -11.05 2.22 6.14
C GLU A 65 -10.95 1.69 4.70
N ASP A 66 -10.39 2.47 3.78
CA ASP A 66 -10.19 2.04 2.41
C ASP A 66 -8.96 1.15 2.22
N CYS A 67 -8.27 0.74 3.29
CA CYS A 67 -7.02 -0.03 3.28
C CYS A 67 -5.79 0.73 2.77
N SER A 68 -5.85 2.06 2.67
CA SER A 68 -4.64 2.86 2.42
C SER A 68 -3.74 2.86 3.65
N VAL A 69 -2.49 2.47 3.42
CA VAL A 69 -1.39 2.51 4.37
C VAL A 69 -0.63 3.81 4.16
N VAL A 70 -0.43 4.55 5.24
CA VAL A 70 0.37 5.78 5.27
C VAL A 70 1.44 5.62 6.33
N GLN A 71 2.67 6.00 6.03
CA GLN A 71 3.75 6.04 7.01
C GLN A 71 4.02 7.48 7.44
N SER A 72 4.13 7.68 8.75
CA SER A 72 4.63 8.93 9.33
C SER A 72 5.88 8.65 10.14
N THR A 73 6.93 9.43 9.87
CA THR A 73 8.22 9.37 10.56
C THR A 73 8.44 10.62 11.42
N ALA A 74 7.36 11.29 11.86
CA ALA A 74 7.44 12.58 12.56
C ALA A 74 8.39 12.60 13.77
N ASN A 75 8.72 11.44 14.34
CA ASN A 75 9.66 11.28 15.45
C ASN A 75 10.72 10.17 15.21
N SER A 76 10.97 9.79 13.96
CA SER A 76 11.94 8.74 13.59
C SER A 76 12.82 9.20 12.43
N ASN A 77 14.14 9.03 12.58
CA ASN A 77 15.10 9.25 11.47
C ASN A 77 15.21 8.03 10.54
N ARG A 78 14.44 6.96 10.79
CA ARG A 78 14.50 5.71 10.02
C ARG A 78 13.08 5.32 9.59
N PRO A 79 12.73 5.46 8.30
CA PRO A 79 11.49 4.90 7.80
C PRO A 79 11.54 3.38 7.87
N ILE A 80 10.41 2.74 8.14
CA ILE A 80 10.25 1.30 7.90
C ILE A 80 10.26 1.12 6.39
N THR A 81 10.99 0.11 5.91
CA THR A 81 11.07 -0.27 4.50
C THR A 81 10.16 -1.45 4.18
N THR A 82 9.91 -2.32 5.15
CA THR A 82 9.05 -3.50 4.99
C THR A 82 8.07 -3.62 6.14
N ILE A 83 6.79 -3.85 5.83
CA ILE A 83 5.77 -4.23 6.81
C ILE A 83 5.22 -5.61 6.50
N CYS A 84 5.01 -6.43 7.53
CA CYS A 84 4.24 -7.66 7.43
C CYS A 84 2.96 -7.53 8.24
N VAL A 85 1.83 -7.83 7.61
CA VAL A 85 0.49 -7.69 8.18
C VAL A 85 -0.08 -9.08 8.38
N ALA A 86 -0.43 -9.42 9.63
CA ALA A 86 -1.26 -10.58 9.93
C ALA A 86 -2.72 -10.16 10.00
N THR A 87 -3.54 -10.75 9.14
CA THR A 87 -5.00 -10.77 9.29
C THR A 87 -5.44 -12.09 9.90
N SER A 88 -6.73 -12.22 10.23
CA SER A 88 -7.31 -13.50 10.67
C SER A 88 -7.12 -14.66 9.69
N GLN A 89 -6.82 -14.40 8.41
CA GLN A 89 -6.76 -15.41 7.35
C GLN A 89 -5.41 -15.47 6.62
N ASN A 90 -4.59 -14.43 6.73
CA ASN A 90 -3.38 -14.31 5.93
C ASN A 90 -2.23 -13.64 6.69
N TYR A 91 -1.00 -13.94 6.27
CA TYR A 91 0.21 -13.25 6.68
C TYR A 91 1.00 -12.87 5.42
N GLN A 92 1.09 -11.57 5.15
CA GLN A 92 1.71 -11.06 3.93
C GLN A 92 2.61 -9.88 4.23
N CYS A 93 3.77 -9.84 3.57
CA CYS A 93 4.73 -8.76 3.65
C CYS A 93 4.66 -7.86 2.41
N TYR A 94 4.91 -6.58 2.64
CA TYR A 94 4.82 -5.51 1.67
C TYR A 94 5.94 -4.50 1.88
N ASP A 95 6.33 -3.84 0.82
CA ASP A 95 7.18 -2.65 0.91
C ASP A 95 6.35 -1.52 1.55
N ALA A 96 6.92 -0.92 2.59
CA ALA A 96 6.25 0.13 3.35
C ALA A 96 6.26 1.45 2.56
N PRO A 97 5.14 2.19 2.53
CA PRO A 97 5.06 3.45 1.81
C PRO A 97 5.98 4.50 2.45
N GLY A 98 6.51 5.41 1.64
CA GLY A 98 7.37 6.50 2.10
C GLY A 98 8.83 6.13 2.41
N ALA A 99 9.24 4.87 2.21
CA ALA A 99 10.64 4.45 2.36
C ALA A 99 11.57 5.00 1.24
N SER A 100 11.05 5.12 0.01
CA SER A 100 11.81 5.52 -1.19
C SER A 100 11.29 6.78 -1.91
N ALA A 101 10.30 7.47 -1.32
CA ALA A 101 9.70 8.72 -1.84
C ALA A 101 8.81 8.64 -3.10
N GLU A 102 8.48 7.48 -3.67
CA GLU A 102 7.54 7.40 -4.82
C GLU A 102 6.06 7.15 -4.43
N THR A 103 5.78 6.54 -3.28
CA THR A 103 4.40 6.34 -2.80
C THR A 103 4.27 6.77 -1.34
N ALA A 104 3.70 7.96 -1.12
CA ALA A 104 3.40 8.47 0.23
C ALA A 104 2.35 7.61 0.96
N SER A 105 1.56 6.86 0.18
CA SER A 105 0.62 5.86 0.65
C SER A 105 0.48 4.74 -0.38
N CYS A 106 0.13 3.54 0.06
CA CYS A 106 -0.18 2.40 -0.82
C CYS A 106 -1.39 1.64 -0.27
N LYS A 107 -2.05 0.83 -1.08
CA LYS A 107 -3.29 0.13 -0.70
C LYS A 107 -3.02 -1.35 -0.40
N LEU A 108 -3.55 -1.86 0.70
CA LEU A 108 -3.61 -3.30 0.94
C LEU A 108 -4.79 -3.91 0.18
N SER A 109 -4.66 -5.16 -0.25
CA SER A 109 -5.79 -5.91 -0.84
C SER A 109 -6.87 -6.23 0.19
N GLU A 110 -6.49 -6.33 1.47
CA GLU A 110 -7.39 -6.55 2.60
C GLU A 110 -6.78 -5.93 3.87
N CYS A 111 -7.59 -5.21 4.63
CA CYS A 111 -7.20 -4.61 5.91
C CYS A 111 -8.22 -4.85 7.03
N HIS A 112 -9.28 -5.61 6.75
CA HIS A 112 -10.24 -6.01 7.77
C HIS A 112 -9.61 -7.10 8.66
N ASN A 113 -9.88 -7.04 9.97
CA ASN A 113 -9.40 -8.03 10.94
C ASN A 113 -7.87 -8.16 11.03
N ILE A 114 -7.13 -7.05 10.92
CA ILE A 114 -5.69 -7.04 11.21
C ILE A 114 -5.48 -7.38 12.68
N ALA A 115 -4.78 -8.48 12.92
CA ALA A 115 -4.41 -8.94 14.26
C ALA A 115 -3.12 -8.29 14.75
N ASN A 116 -2.13 -8.14 13.86
CA ASN A 116 -0.85 -7.53 14.22
C ASN A 116 -0.06 -7.05 12.99
N ILE A 117 0.89 -6.15 13.22
CA ILE A 117 1.84 -5.66 12.22
C ILE A 117 3.26 -5.73 12.79
N TRP A 118 4.21 -6.10 11.94
CA TRP A 118 5.64 -6.09 12.21
C TRP A 118 6.38 -5.28 11.14
N GLY A 119 7.49 -4.65 11.50
CA GLY A 119 8.26 -3.78 10.61
C GLY A 119 9.76 -3.97 10.68
N TRP A 120 10.42 -3.67 9.56
CA TRP A 120 11.87 -3.70 9.37
C TRP A 120 12.39 -2.40 8.74
N TYR A 121 13.59 -1.98 9.11
CA TYR A 121 14.25 -0.78 8.57
C TYR A 121 15.08 -1.09 7.34
#